data_AF-D5GZI2-F1
#
_entry.id   AF-D5GZI2-F1
#
_cell.length_a   1.000
_cell.length_b   1.000
_cell.length_c   1.000
_cell.angle_alpha   90.00
_cell.angle_beta   90.00
_cell.angle_gamma   90.00
#
_symmetry.space_group_name_H-M   'P 1'
#
loop_
_entity.id
_entity.type
_entity.pdbx_description
1 polymer ?
#
loop_
_entity_poly.entity_id
_entity_poly.type
_entity_poly.pdbx_seq_one_letter_code
_entity_poly.pdbx_strand_id
1 'polypeptide(L)'
;MLIENDNYAKNVLSKIGYYTLINGYKGLFLRKNDRGNIINPHQYINGTRIEDIVSLYQFDKKLRAILYNGLLSYETILNSELAYRFSEMFPVEYSYLDINNFKHDSDNTVRVLKTISSLTTKMRP
;
A
#
# COMPACT_ATOMS: atom_id res chain seq x y z
N MET A 1 25.86 -10.59 -8.72
CA MET A 1 25.71 -9.85 -7.45
C MET A 1 26.88 -10.22 -6.57
N LEU A 2 27.55 -9.22 -5.99
CA LEU A 2 28.67 -9.37 -5.08
C LEU A 2 28.15 -9.37 -3.63
N ILE A 3 28.78 -10.19 -2.79
CA ILE A 3 28.55 -10.22 -1.35
C ILE A 3 29.91 -10.03 -0.69
N GLU A 4 30.17 -8.83 -0.20
CA GLU A 4 31.42 -8.51 0.49
C GLU A 4 31.36 -8.88 1.98
N ASN A 5 30.18 -8.78 2.59
CA ASN A 5 29.94 -9.13 3.98
C ASN A 5 28.84 -10.19 4.09
N ASP A 6 29.24 -11.45 4.22
CA ASP A 6 28.33 -12.60 4.32
C ASP A 6 27.45 -12.55 5.59
N ASN A 7 28.01 -12.10 6.73
CA ASN A 7 27.25 -11.97 7.98
C ASN A 7 26.14 -10.92 7.85
N TYR A 8 26.45 -9.79 7.22
CA TYR A 8 25.45 -8.75 6.93
C TYR A 8 24.36 -9.30 6.00
N ALA A 9 24.76 -9.96 4.90
CA ALA A 9 23.83 -10.53 3.93
C ALA A 9 22.88 -11.53 4.59
N LYS A 10 23.39 -12.47 5.40
CA LYS A 10 22.59 -13.44 6.15
C LYS A 10 21.62 -12.78 7.12
N ASN A 11 22.08 -11.79 7.89
CA ASN A 11 21.23 -11.07 8.84
C ASN A 11 20.09 -10.32 8.14
N VAL A 12 20.37 -9.62 7.04
CA VAL A 12 19.35 -8.90 6.28
C VAL A 12 18.36 -9.87 5.64
N LEU A 13 18.84 -10.93 4.99
CA LEU A 13 17.99 -11.92 4.34
C LEU A 13 17.11 -12.67 5.35
N SER A 14 17.60 -12.91 6.56
CA SER A 14 16.81 -13.49 7.65
C SER A 14 15.70 -12.55 8.14
N LYS A 15 15.97 -11.24 8.22
CA LYS A 15 14.99 -10.25 8.71
C LYS A 15 13.93 -9.85 7.67
N ILE A 16 14.34 -9.66 6.42
CA ILE A 16 13.45 -9.16 5.34
C ILE A 16 12.86 -10.33 4.54
N GLY A 17 13.60 -11.43 4.41
CA GLY A 17 13.28 -12.54 3.52
C GLY A 17 13.87 -12.34 2.13
N TYR A 18 14.46 -13.41 1.58
CA TYR A 18 15.05 -13.41 0.24
C TYR A 18 14.03 -13.03 -0.84
N TYR A 19 12.81 -13.57 -0.78
CA TYR A 19 11.79 -13.32 -1.79
C TYR A 19 11.40 -11.84 -1.82
N THR A 20 11.06 -11.27 -0.66
CA THR A 20 10.68 -9.85 -0.52
C THR A 20 11.78 -8.92 -1.01
N LEU A 21 13.03 -9.18 -0.61
CA LEU A 21 14.14 -8.29 -0.94
C LEU A 21 14.62 -8.48 -2.37
N ILE A 22 15.00 -9.69 -2.76
CA ILE A 22 15.63 -9.93 -4.06
C ILE A 22 14.59 -9.93 -5.18
N ASN A 23 13.49 -10.66 -5.07
CA ASN A 23 12.50 -10.65 -6.16
C ASN A 23 11.74 -9.33 -6.26
N GLY A 24 11.54 -8.63 -5.14
CA GLY A 24 10.89 -7.32 -5.14
C GLY A 24 11.74 -6.23 -5.79
N TYR A 25 13.07 -6.27 -5.63
CA TYR A 25 13.92 -5.11 -5.94
C TYR A 25 15.05 -5.39 -6.95
N LYS A 26 15.31 -6.64 -7.36
CA LYS A 26 16.38 -6.96 -8.33
C LYS A 26 16.21 -6.27 -9.69
N GLY A 27 14.98 -5.91 -10.07
CA GLY A 27 14.65 -5.46 -11.43
C GLY A 27 15.50 -4.29 -11.93
N LEU A 28 15.81 -3.31 -11.06
CA LEU A 28 16.66 -2.16 -11.42
C LEU A 28 18.15 -2.53 -11.57
N PHE A 29 18.55 -3.68 -11.05
CA PHE A 29 19.93 -4.16 -11.04
C PHE A 29 20.19 -5.27 -12.06
N LEU A 30 19.20 -5.60 -12.90
CA LEU A 30 19.37 -6.57 -13.98
C LEU A 30 19.95 -5.90 -15.23
N ARG A 31 20.88 -6.58 -15.89
CA ARG A 31 21.45 -6.16 -17.17
C ARG A 31 20.38 -6.15 -18.24
N LYS A 32 20.46 -5.11 -19.07
CA LYS A 32 19.63 -4.93 -20.25
C LYS A 32 20.50 -5.07 -21.51
N ASN A 33 19.91 -5.58 -22.59
CA ASN A 33 20.55 -5.58 -23.90
C ASN A 33 20.46 -4.19 -24.55
N ASP A 34 21.04 -4.03 -25.74
CA ASP A 34 21.08 -2.76 -26.49
C ASP A 34 19.68 -2.23 -26.87
N ARG A 35 18.66 -3.11 -26.81
CA ARG A 35 17.25 -2.76 -27.04
C ARG A 35 16.49 -2.40 -25.75
N GLY A 36 17.18 -2.33 -24.62
CA GLY A 36 16.61 -2.00 -23.30
C GLY A 36 15.88 -3.15 -22.60
N ASN A 37 15.89 -4.36 -23.16
CA ASN A 37 15.20 -5.52 -22.58
C ASN A 37 16.11 -6.27 -21.60
N ILE A 38 15.52 -6.80 -20.52
CA ILE A 38 16.25 -7.63 -19.54
C ILE A 38 16.80 -8.88 -20.24
N ILE A 39 18.08 -9.17 -19.99
CA ILE A 39 18.77 -10.33 -20.55
C ILE A 39 18.28 -11.60 -19.86
N ASN A 40 18.05 -12.67 -20.65
CA ASN A 40 17.75 -14.01 -20.17
C ASN A 40 18.90 -14.98 -20.50
N PRO A 41 19.40 -15.78 -19.55
CA PRO A 41 19.01 -15.80 -18.14
C PRO A 41 19.37 -14.48 -17.43
N HIS A 42 18.62 -14.13 -16.38
CA HIS A 42 18.82 -12.90 -15.62
C HIS A 42 20.28 -12.75 -15.15
N GLN A 43 20.90 -11.64 -15.53
CA GLN A 43 22.24 -11.28 -15.08
C GLN A 43 22.17 -9.95 -14.33
N TYR A 44 22.88 -9.85 -13.21
CA TYR A 44 23.04 -8.58 -12.51
C TYR A 44 24.04 -7.70 -13.22
N ILE A 45 23.88 -6.38 -13.11
CA ILE A 45 24.87 -5.39 -13.55
C ILE A 45 26.20 -5.69 -12.83
N ASN A 46 27.30 -5.54 -13.56
CA ASN A 46 28.62 -5.80 -13.00
C ASN A 46 28.86 -4.86 -11.80
N GLY A 47 29.35 -5.44 -10.70
CA GLY A 47 29.59 -4.68 -9.48
C GLY A 47 28.37 -4.50 -8.57
N THR A 48 27.16 -4.92 -8.95
CA THR A 48 25.99 -4.84 -8.04
C THR A 48 26.25 -5.61 -6.75
N ARG A 49 26.16 -4.92 -5.60
CA ARG A 49 26.30 -5.46 -4.25
C ARG A 49 24.91 -5.73 -3.65
N ILE A 50 24.82 -6.63 -2.68
CA ILE A 50 23.55 -6.88 -1.98
C ILE A 50 23.08 -5.62 -1.23
N GLU A 51 24.01 -4.83 -0.71
CA GLU A 51 23.78 -3.56 -0.03
C GLU A 51 23.09 -2.52 -0.92
N ASP A 52 23.31 -2.56 -2.24
CA ASP A 52 22.65 -1.66 -3.18
C ASP A 52 21.14 -1.97 -3.25
N ILE A 53 20.80 -3.26 -3.31
CA ILE A 53 19.41 -3.73 -3.29
C ILE A 53 18.76 -3.39 -1.95
N VAL A 54 19.48 -3.56 -0.84
CA VAL A 54 19.01 -3.19 0.50
C VAL A 54 18.77 -1.70 0.62
N SER A 55 19.66 -0.88 0.06
CA SER A 55 19.51 0.57 0.07
C SER A 55 18.25 1.02 -0.68
N LEU A 56 17.96 0.40 -1.83
CA LEU A 56 16.72 0.65 -2.57
C LEU A 56 15.48 0.24 -1.75
N TYR A 57 15.50 -0.93 -1.11
CA TYR A 57 14.43 -1.36 -0.22
C TYR A 57 14.20 -0.36 0.93
N GLN A 58 15.27 0.11 1.56
CA GLN A 58 15.17 1.06 2.67
C GLN A 58 14.66 2.43 2.21
N PHE A 59 15.11 2.90 1.04
CA PHE A 59 14.62 4.12 0.42
C PHE A 59 13.11 4.05 0.18
N ASP A 60 12.65 3.00 -0.50
CA ASP A 60 11.23 2.80 -0.80
C ASP A 60 10.39 2.66 0.48
N LYS A 61 10.89 1.96 1.50
CA LYS A 61 10.26 1.89 2.82
C LYS A 61 10.10 3.28 3.46
N LYS A 62 11.11 4.14 3.39
CA LYS A 62 11.04 5.51 3.92
C LYS A 62 10.05 6.37 3.13
N LEU A 63 10.07 6.26 1.81
CA LEU A 63 9.14 6.99 0.94
C LEU A 63 7.69 6.60 1.25
N ARG A 64 7.39 5.30 1.37
CA ARG A 64 6.07 4.82 1.79
C ARG A 64 5.63 5.38 3.14
N ALA A 65 6.53 5.48 4.12
CA ALA A 65 6.18 6.05 5.42
C ALA A 65 5.79 7.53 5.34
N ILE A 66 6.49 8.33 4.52
CA ILE A 66 6.16 9.74 4.28
C ILE A 66 4.79 9.86 3.61
N LEU A 67 4.56 9.09 2.53
CA LEU A 67 3.28 9.10 1.81
C LEU A 67 2.12 8.66 2.70
N TYR A 68 2.33 7.63 3.52
CA TYR A 68 1.32 7.11 4.44
C TYR A 68 0.83 8.19 5.42
N ASN A 69 1.75 8.96 6.01
CA ASN A 69 1.37 10.04 6.93
C ASN A 69 0.55 11.12 6.22
N GLY A 70 0.94 11.50 5.00
CA GLY A 70 0.19 12.48 4.20
C GLY A 70 -1.20 11.98 3.83
N LEU A 71 -1.32 10.72 3.40
CA LEU A 71 -2.60 10.10 3.08
C LEU A 71 -3.51 9.98 4.29
N LEU A 72 -2.97 9.64 5.46
CA LEU A 72 -3.75 9.53 6.70
C LEU A 72 -4.33 10.90 7.13
N SER A 73 -3.53 11.97 7.05
CA SER A 73 -4.04 13.32 7.31
C SER A 73 -5.10 13.74 6.30
N TYR A 74 -4.88 13.46 5.02
CA TYR A 74 -5.85 13.74 3.97
C TYR A 74 -7.16 12.98 4.17
N GLU A 75 -7.10 11.69 4.48
CA GLU A 75 -8.26 10.84 4.75
C GLU A 75 -9.10 11.39 5.91
N THR A 76 -8.45 11.86 6.98
CA THR A 76 -9.14 12.47 8.12
C THR A 76 -9.94 13.70 7.70
N ILE A 77 -9.33 14.61 6.94
CA ILE A 77 -9.98 15.83 6.45
C ILE A 77 -11.12 15.50 5.50
N LEU A 78 -10.88 14.58 4.56
CA LEU A 78 -11.88 14.16 3.59
C LEU A 78 -13.10 13.54 4.28
N ASN A 79 -12.88 12.67 5.28
CA ASN A 79 -13.96 12.07 6.05
C ASN A 79 -14.78 13.11 6.81
N SER A 80 -14.13 14.11 7.41
CA SER A 80 -14.83 15.21 8.09
C SER A 80 -15.67 16.04 7.11
N GLU A 81 -15.12 16.42 5.96
CA GLU A 81 -15.86 17.18 4.94
C GLU A 81 -17.03 16.37 4.37
N LEU A 82 -16.82 15.08 4.08
CA LEU A 82 -17.88 14.20 3.61
C LEU A 82 -19.01 14.06 4.64
N ALA A 83 -18.68 13.86 5.91
CA ALA A 83 -19.68 13.79 6.98
C ALA A 83 -20.46 15.11 7.10
N TYR A 84 -19.75 16.24 7.02
CA TYR A 84 -20.38 17.57 7.06
C TYR A 84 -21.36 17.76 5.90
N ARG A 85 -20.93 17.51 4.66
CA ARG A 85 -21.77 17.65 3.46
C ARG A 85 -22.95 16.68 3.45
N PHE A 86 -22.74 15.46 3.96
CA PHE A 86 -23.83 14.49 4.10
C PHE A 86 -24.88 14.99 5.10
N SER A 87 -24.46 15.46 6.28
CA SER A 87 -25.37 16.01 7.29
C SER A 87 -26.06 17.30 6.85
N GLU A 88 -25.40 18.13 6.03
CA GLU A 88 -26.01 19.31 5.41
C GLU A 88 -27.16 18.93 4.46
N MET A 89 -26.99 17.85 3.69
CA MET A 89 -28.02 17.34 2.77
C MET A 89 -29.14 16.57 3.50
N PHE A 90 -28.79 15.83 4.56
CA PHE A 90 -29.71 14.99 5.33
C PHE A 90 -29.65 15.35 6.82
N PRO A 91 -30.39 16.39 7.27
CA PRO A 91 -30.27 16.95 8.62
C PRO A 91 -30.98 16.11 9.70
N VAL A 92 -31.70 15.05 9.31
CA VAL A 92 -32.45 14.20 10.25
C VAL A 92 -31.49 13.30 11.03
N GLU A 93 -31.78 13.07 12.30
CA GLU A 93 -31.02 12.15 13.14
C GLU A 93 -30.99 10.74 12.50
N TYR A 94 -29.86 10.04 12.63
CA TYR A 94 -29.64 8.70 12.06
C TYR A 94 -29.73 8.61 10.53
N SER A 95 -29.66 9.74 9.78
CA SER A 95 -29.69 9.74 8.31
C SER A 95 -28.62 8.85 7.66
N TYR A 96 -27.51 8.58 8.35
CA TYR A 96 -26.44 7.68 7.88
C TYR A 96 -26.81 6.18 7.98
N LEU A 97 -27.91 5.83 8.67
CA LEU A 97 -28.47 4.47 8.73
C LEU A 97 -29.60 4.26 7.72
N ASP A 98 -30.09 5.31 7.07
CA ASP A 98 -31.14 5.22 6.07
C ASP A 98 -30.55 4.94 4.69
N ILE A 99 -30.83 3.76 4.14
CA ILE A 99 -30.35 3.32 2.83
C ILE A 99 -30.85 4.23 1.70
N ASN A 100 -31.99 4.91 1.88
CA ASN A 100 -32.57 5.78 0.86
C ASN A 100 -31.78 7.09 0.68
N ASN A 101 -30.94 7.45 1.66
CA ASN A 101 -30.04 8.60 1.57
C ASN A 101 -28.75 8.29 0.76
N PHE A 102 -28.60 7.07 0.26
CA PHE A 102 -27.47 6.64 -0.55
C PHE A 102 -27.89 6.34 -1.99
N LYS A 103 -26.93 6.39 -2.91
CA LYS A 103 -27.18 6.09 -4.31
C LYS A 103 -27.53 4.60 -4.49
N HIS A 104 -28.71 4.35 -5.06
CA HIS A 104 -29.12 3.00 -5.43
C HIS A 104 -28.47 2.55 -6.72
N ASP A 105 -27.47 1.69 -6.58
CA ASP A 105 -26.84 0.90 -7.63
C ASP A 105 -26.68 -0.53 -7.12
N SER A 106 -26.85 -1.55 -7.97
CA SER A 106 -27.01 -2.94 -7.51
C SER A 106 -25.81 -3.45 -6.71
N ASP A 107 -24.59 -3.03 -7.04
CA ASP A 107 -23.38 -3.41 -6.31
C ASP A 107 -23.16 -2.55 -5.07
N ASN A 108 -23.44 -1.24 -5.16
CA ASN A 108 -23.24 -0.32 -4.04
C ASN A 108 -24.25 -0.52 -2.92
N THR A 109 -25.51 -0.84 -3.24
CA THR A 109 -26.58 -1.03 -2.26
C THR A 109 -26.24 -2.19 -1.31
N VAL A 110 -25.72 -3.30 -1.83
CA VAL A 110 -25.31 -4.45 -1.02
C VAL A 110 -24.16 -4.08 -0.07
N ARG A 111 -23.20 -3.26 -0.53
CA ARG A 111 -22.07 -2.81 0.30
C ARG A 111 -22.53 -1.86 1.40
N VAL A 112 -23.36 -0.88 1.07
CA VAL A 112 -23.89 0.08 2.05
C VAL A 112 -24.69 -0.64 3.12
N LEU A 113 -25.57 -1.58 2.74
CA LEU A 113 -26.33 -2.39 3.71
C LEU A 113 -25.44 -3.22 4.64
N LYS A 114 -24.37 -3.82 4.11
CA LYS A 114 -23.38 -4.54 4.94
C LYS A 114 -22.69 -3.62 5.94
N THR A 115 -22.31 -2.41 5.52
CA THR A 115 -21.68 -1.41 6.38
C THR A 115 -22.64 -0.95 7.48
N ILE A 116 -23.87 -0.57 7.11
CA ILE A 116 -24.92 -0.15 8.06
C ILE A 116 -25.18 -1.28 9.08
N SER A 117 -25.37 -2.52 8.63
CA SER A 117 -25.60 -3.67 9.52
C SER A 117 -24.44 -3.91 10.51
N SER A 118 -23.20 -3.77 10.04
CA SER A 118 -22.01 -3.91 10.88
C SER A 118 -21.90 -2.80 11.93
N LEU A 119 -22.25 -1.57 11.57
CA LEU A 119 -22.29 -0.43 12.48
C LEU A 119 -23.37 -0.59 13.55
N THR A 120 -24.60 -0.95 13.14
CA THR A 120 -25.73 -1.18 14.05
C THR A 120 -25.44 -2.30 15.04
N THR A 121 -24.72 -3.35 14.61
CA THR A 121 -24.32 -4.46 15.51
C THR A 121 -23.28 -4.01 16.53
N LYS A 122 -22.32 -3.17 16.15
CA LYS A 122 -21.29 -2.63 17.06
C LYS A 122 -21.81 -1.59 18.05
N MET A 123 -22.90 -0.89 17.72
CA MET A 123 -23.53 0.11 18.58
C MET A 123 -24.55 -0.47 19.56
N ARG A 124 -24.85 -1.78 19.46
CA ARG A 124 -25.71 -2.48 20.42
C ARG A 124 -24.92 -2.69 21.72
N PRO A 125 -25.45 -2.29 22.90
CA PRO A 125 -24.77 -2.43 24.18
C PRO A 125 -24.51 -3.90 24.57
#